data_AF-A0A9W8BE75-F1
#
_entry.id   AF-A0A9W8BE75-F1
#
_cell.length_a   1.000
_cell.length_b   1.000
_cell.length_c   1.000
_cell.angle_alpha   90.00
_cell.angle_beta   90.00
_cell.angle_gamma   90.00
#
_symmetry.space_group_name_H-M   'P 1'
#
loop_
_entity.id
_entity.type
_entity.pdbx_description
1 polymer ?
#
loop_
_entity_poly.entity_id
_entity_poly.type
_entity_poly.pdbx_seq_one_letter_code
_entity_poly.pdbx_strand_id
1 'polypeptide(L)'
;MAYSAYLSAPKLVLLAGVEQYARRYDWGPQALSDLAQFLVGHVCAAGRDGAWGGLRHELDAVVVGSEASTLRVLLARRLARLQTVDAFHGFFDGLRRLVVEAAEDGARGGALLLDSESVLGIFVRRCGLAFDQLEFHQLSRLFAECAQAAAALGAETADQQIAQASRAEIEEMVDQQIALLEAEAGAAAPADVERQIRRVAAQAAVGARAHYLEYLNCVRVGESARAEAALRRFFDSSAARDSRTTSQYALLHLAAMRAQAGMASGARQALAEATHVARDAQDHACLLFVACWETRLLLGDARADAASLAAAALVAKAAALGSREVLAAGRIYAADAASLAGGGTRRAFDAVLAARAVVVEHGVLGQEPAWWLSAARAWARHGAVRVAELHALLAAAGARGRRLAEREAVEQARLLALARAARRGAAAAATRVGAQLAHAAFANAARADDLRQLQLGLRDGEQRDGTNGRMKRERN
;
A
#
# COMPACT_ATOMS: atom_id res chain seq x y z
N MET A 1 25.79 54.97 24.28
CA MET A 1 25.50 53.70 24.99
C MET A 1 24.26 53.11 24.35
N ALA A 2 24.42 52.11 23.47
CA ALA A 2 23.30 51.51 22.77
C ALA A 2 22.47 50.69 23.77
N TYR A 3 21.19 51.01 23.93
CA TYR A 3 20.27 50.17 24.67
C TYR A 3 20.21 48.80 23.97
N SER A 4 20.89 47.82 24.56
CA SER A 4 20.73 46.41 24.22
C SER A 4 19.24 46.09 24.42
N ALA A 5 18.51 45.87 23.32
CA ALA A 5 17.11 45.46 23.37
C ALA A 5 16.99 44.27 24.35
N TYR A 6 16.23 44.45 25.43
CA TYR A 6 16.07 43.44 26.47
C TYR A 6 15.49 42.13 25.90
N LEU A 7 14.77 42.22 24.78
CA LEU A 7 14.12 41.11 24.09
C LEU A 7 15.11 40.38 23.17
N SER A 8 15.23 39.06 23.37
CA SER A 8 16.07 38.17 22.58
C SER A 8 15.31 36.90 22.24
N ALA A 9 15.78 36.16 21.24
CA ALA A 9 15.10 34.93 20.82
C ALA A 9 14.93 33.86 21.93
N PRO A 10 15.85 33.62 22.88
CA PRO A 10 15.59 32.74 24.03
C PRO A 10 14.43 33.24 24.91
N LYS A 11 14.30 34.56 25.10
CA LYS A 11 13.20 35.14 25.87
C LYS A 11 11.87 35.00 25.14
N LEU A 12 11.85 35.05 23.81
CA LEU A 12 10.65 34.74 23.03
C LEU A 12 10.20 33.29 23.20
N VAL A 13 11.14 32.34 23.26
CA VAL A 13 10.84 30.93 23.55
C VAL A 13 10.20 30.78 24.94
N LEU A 14 10.76 31.45 25.96
CA LEU A 14 10.21 31.46 27.31
C LEU A 14 8.82 32.10 27.36
N LEU A 15 8.59 33.22 26.64
CA LEU A 15 7.26 33.84 26.54
C LEU A 15 6.24 32.93 25.87
N ALA A 16 6.62 32.20 24.82
CA ALA A 16 5.76 31.19 24.21
C ALA A 16 5.45 30.06 25.20
N GLY A 17 6.43 29.67 26.03
CA GLY A 17 6.23 28.72 27.13
C GLY A 17 5.24 29.22 28.19
N VAL A 18 5.36 30.49 28.61
CA VAL A 18 4.41 31.13 29.54
C VAL A 18 3.00 31.18 28.93
N GLU A 19 2.88 31.51 27.65
CA GLU A 19 1.58 31.49 26.95
C GLU A 19 0.95 30.09 26.98
N GLN A 20 1.74 29.04 26.71
CA GLN A 20 1.22 27.67 26.76
C GLN A 20 0.88 27.23 28.18
N TYR A 21 1.74 27.53 29.17
CA TYR A 21 1.48 27.24 30.57
C TYR A 21 0.15 27.85 31.03
N ALA A 22 -0.11 29.11 30.64
CA ALA A 22 -1.33 29.80 31.01
C ALA A 22 -2.58 29.26 30.27
N ARG A 23 -2.45 28.86 29.00
CA ARG A 23 -3.61 28.49 28.15
C ARG A 23 -3.94 27.00 28.13
N ARG A 24 -3.03 26.13 28.58
CA ARG A 24 -3.16 24.67 28.46
C ARG A 24 -3.15 23.98 29.83
N TYR A 25 -4.25 24.15 30.57
CA TYR A 25 -4.47 23.48 31.85
C TYR A 25 -4.74 21.96 31.71
N ASP A 26 -4.90 21.46 30.48
CA ASP A 26 -5.23 20.08 30.12
C ASP A 26 -4.05 19.10 30.19
N TRP A 27 -2.81 19.58 30.43
CA TRP A 27 -1.58 18.77 30.37
C TRP A 27 -1.29 17.92 31.61
N GLY A 28 -2.17 17.95 32.62
CA GLY A 28 -2.00 17.21 33.86
C GLY A 28 -0.99 17.87 34.82
N PRO A 29 -1.04 17.52 36.12
CA PRO A 29 -0.31 18.25 37.17
C PRO A 29 1.22 18.10 37.07
N GLN A 30 1.72 16.95 36.62
CA GLN A 30 3.17 16.72 36.50
C GLN A 30 3.79 17.58 35.40
N ALA A 31 3.21 17.59 34.20
CA ALA A 31 3.73 18.39 33.08
C ALA A 31 3.63 19.90 33.36
N LEU A 32 2.58 20.35 34.06
CA LEU A 32 2.45 21.74 34.50
C LEU A 32 3.50 22.10 35.57
N SER A 33 3.80 21.19 36.49
CA SER A 33 4.87 21.37 37.48
C SER A 33 6.24 21.47 36.83
N ASP A 34 6.56 20.54 35.92
CA ASP A 34 7.83 20.50 35.20
C ASP A 34 8.02 21.76 34.34
N LEU A 35 6.96 22.20 33.64
CA LEU A 35 6.95 23.45 32.87
C LEU A 35 7.11 24.68 33.77
N ALA A 36 6.43 24.75 34.91
CA ALA A 36 6.57 25.87 35.85
C ALA A 36 7.99 25.95 36.41
N GLN A 37 8.58 24.82 36.80
CA GLN A 37 9.95 24.76 37.32
C GLN A 37 10.97 25.19 36.25
N PHE A 38 10.79 24.72 35.01
CA PHE A 38 11.60 25.16 33.87
C PHE A 38 11.49 26.67 33.64
N LEU A 39 10.27 27.22 33.57
CA LEU A 39 10.02 28.64 33.31
C LEU A 39 10.58 29.53 34.41
N VAL A 40 10.33 29.21 35.69
CA VAL A 40 10.83 30.01 36.82
C VAL A 40 12.36 29.97 36.89
N GLY A 41 12.96 28.79 36.69
CA GLY A 41 14.42 28.62 36.68
C GLY A 41 15.08 29.49 35.61
N HIS A 42 14.52 29.50 34.40
CA HIS A 42 15.08 30.27 33.29
C HIS A 42 14.75 31.76 33.34
N VAL A 43 13.55 32.15 33.78
CA VAL A 43 13.16 33.57 33.91
C VAL A 43 13.99 34.27 34.98
N CYS A 44 14.29 33.59 36.09
CA CYS A 44 15.17 34.14 37.13
C CYS A 44 16.65 34.18 36.69
N ALA A 45 17.08 33.24 35.86
CA ALA A 45 18.45 33.16 35.34
C ALA A 45 18.70 34.02 34.08
N ALA A 46 17.66 34.52 33.41
CA ALA A 46 17.66 35.20 32.10
C ALA A 46 18.43 36.55 32.03
N GLY A 47 19.28 36.85 33.01
CA GLY A 47 20.28 37.92 32.98
C GLY A 47 21.67 37.48 32.51
N ARG A 48 21.94 36.19 32.29
CA ARG A 48 23.22 35.70 31.75
C ARG A 48 23.06 35.24 30.31
N ASP A 49 23.82 35.84 29.41
CA ASP A 49 23.81 35.57 27.98
C ASP A 49 24.05 34.08 27.65
N GLY A 50 23.11 33.47 26.91
CA GLY A 50 23.46 33.00 25.57
C GLY A 50 23.84 31.53 25.32
N ALA A 51 23.50 30.54 26.17
CA ALA A 51 23.74 29.14 25.81
C ALA A 51 22.48 28.44 25.25
N TRP A 52 22.17 28.68 23.97
CA TRP A 52 21.12 27.98 23.22
C TRP A 52 21.22 26.44 23.27
N GLY A 53 22.43 25.89 23.43
CA GLY A 53 22.68 24.45 23.44
C GLY A 53 22.10 23.72 24.65
N GLY A 54 22.09 24.35 25.83
CA GLY A 54 21.52 23.74 27.05
C GLY A 54 19.99 23.72 27.02
N LEU A 55 19.38 24.82 26.56
CA LEU A 55 17.93 24.99 26.50
C LEU A 55 17.24 23.90 25.66
N ARG A 56 17.89 23.45 24.57
CA ARG A 56 17.30 22.45 23.67
C ARG A 56 17.14 21.08 24.34
N HIS A 57 18.13 20.63 25.12
CA HIS A 57 18.08 19.36 25.84
C HIS A 57 17.07 19.39 26.99
N GLU A 58 16.99 20.52 27.71
CA GLU A 58 16.03 20.68 28.81
C GLU A 58 14.58 20.77 28.32
N LEU A 59 14.34 21.35 27.13
CA LEU A 59 13.03 21.38 26.48
C LEU A 59 12.59 20.02 25.92
N ASP A 60 13.51 19.10 25.63
CA ASP A 60 13.19 17.73 25.23
C ASP A 60 12.87 16.82 26.44
N ALA A 61 13.36 17.17 27.63
CA ALA A 61 13.07 16.42 28.86
C ALA A 61 11.62 16.60 29.35
N VAL A 62 10.96 17.71 28.97
CA VAL A 62 9.58 17.99 29.34
C VAL A 62 8.62 17.40 28.29
N VAL A 63 7.95 16.30 28.64
CA VAL A 63 6.93 15.65 27.81
C VAL A 63 5.56 16.26 28.08
N VAL A 64 4.83 16.60 27.02
CA VAL A 64 3.59 17.35 27.12
C VAL A 64 2.45 16.67 26.35
N GLY A 65 1.32 16.44 27.02
CA GLY A 65 0.09 15.87 26.44
C GLY A 65 0.07 14.33 26.34
N SER A 66 -0.99 13.79 25.73
CA SER A 66 -1.18 12.33 25.57
C SER A 66 -0.38 11.69 24.42
N GLU A 67 0.19 12.49 23.51
CA GLU A 67 0.80 12.02 22.25
C GLU A 67 2.34 12.02 22.25
N ALA A 68 3.01 12.03 23.41
CA ALA A 68 4.47 12.00 23.53
C ALA A 68 5.22 13.13 22.76
N SER A 69 4.55 14.27 22.52
CA SER A 69 5.20 15.46 21.97
C SER A 69 6.03 16.18 23.03
N THR A 70 7.29 16.50 22.74
CA THR A 70 8.13 17.29 23.64
C THR A 70 7.74 18.76 23.61
N LEU A 71 7.95 19.47 24.72
CA LEU A 71 7.74 20.91 24.82
C LEU A 71 8.49 21.66 23.71
N ARG A 72 9.69 21.20 23.34
CA ARG A 72 10.47 21.71 22.20
C ARG A 72 9.65 21.79 20.91
N VAL A 73 8.99 20.70 20.51
CA VAL A 73 8.24 20.62 19.24
C VAL A 73 7.04 21.57 19.25
N LEU A 74 6.37 21.68 20.40
CA LEU A 74 5.23 22.60 20.57
C LEU A 74 5.66 24.07 20.48
N LEU A 75 6.76 24.44 21.15
CA LEU A 75 7.30 25.79 21.11
C LEU A 75 7.85 26.14 19.72
N ALA A 76 8.54 25.21 19.05
CA ALA A 76 9.00 25.41 17.67
C ALA A 76 7.84 25.71 16.72
N ARG A 77 6.74 24.95 16.79
CA ARG A 77 5.52 25.20 16.00
C ARG A 77 4.86 26.53 16.34
N ARG A 78 4.85 26.92 17.61
CA ARG A 78 4.24 28.19 18.03
C ARG A 78 5.03 29.39 17.52
N LEU A 79 6.36 29.35 17.64
CA LEU A 79 7.25 30.39 17.13
C LEU A 79 7.24 30.47 15.61
N ALA A 80 7.16 29.32 14.92
CA ALA A 80 7.04 29.28 13.47
C ALA A 80 5.76 29.93 12.93
N ARG A 81 4.72 30.15 13.76
CA ARG A 81 3.50 30.89 13.38
C ARG A 81 3.64 32.41 13.52
N LEU A 82 4.68 32.91 14.19
CA LEU A 82 4.94 34.35 14.34
C LEU A 82 5.68 34.87 13.09
N GLN A 83 5.03 34.78 11.92
CA GLN A 83 5.62 35.14 10.61
C GLN A 83 5.22 36.56 10.15
N THR A 84 4.36 37.25 10.88
CA THR A 84 3.92 38.60 10.55
C THR A 84 4.03 39.53 11.74
N VAL A 85 4.17 40.83 11.47
CA VAL A 85 4.19 41.88 12.49
C VAL A 85 2.88 41.87 13.29
N ASP A 86 1.75 41.70 12.62
CA ASP A 86 0.44 41.56 13.27
C ASP A 86 0.35 40.35 14.21
N ALA A 87 0.99 39.23 13.85
CA ALA A 87 1.04 38.05 14.71
C ALA A 87 1.89 38.29 15.96
N PHE A 88 2.95 39.10 15.87
CA PHE A 88 3.74 39.53 17.02
C PHE A 88 2.93 40.45 17.93
N HIS A 89 2.26 41.46 17.38
CA HIS A 89 1.38 42.34 18.17
C HIS A 89 0.26 41.55 18.84
N GLY A 90 -0.43 40.67 18.11
CA GLY A 90 -1.47 39.80 18.65
C GLY A 90 -0.96 38.83 19.72
N PHE A 91 0.29 38.36 19.60
CA PHE A 91 0.95 37.53 20.62
C PHE A 91 1.21 38.32 21.92
N PHE A 92 1.81 39.51 21.83
CA PHE A 92 2.08 40.35 22.99
C PHE A 92 0.80 40.87 23.65
N ASP A 93 -0.21 41.25 22.88
CA ASP A 93 -1.53 41.62 23.41
C ASP A 93 -2.22 40.43 24.08
N GLY A 94 -2.08 39.23 23.50
CA GLY A 94 -2.55 37.99 24.09
C GLY A 94 -1.88 37.66 25.42
N LEU A 95 -0.59 37.96 25.57
CA LEU A 95 0.16 37.81 26.82
C LEU A 95 -0.22 38.86 27.87
N ARG A 96 -0.43 40.12 27.46
CA ARG A 96 -0.87 41.20 28.36
C ARG A 96 -2.22 40.90 29.00
N ARG A 97 -3.15 40.32 28.24
CA ARG A 97 -4.47 39.91 28.74
C ARG A 97 -4.42 38.79 29.77
N LEU A 98 -3.30 38.05 29.85
CA LEU A 98 -3.11 37.01 30.85
C LEU A 98 -2.60 37.56 32.18
N VAL A 99 -2.12 38.82 32.23
CA VAL A 99 -1.60 39.46 33.46
C VAL A 99 -2.68 40.35 34.05
N VAL A 100 -3.00 40.18 35.33
CA VAL A 100 -4.04 40.96 36.04
C VAL A 100 -3.43 41.72 37.22
N GLU A 101 -3.81 42.98 37.38
CA GLU A 101 -3.27 43.90 38.42
C GLU A 101 -3.92 43.78 39.80
N ALA A 102 -5.05 43.08 39.89
CA ALA A 102 -5.76 42.80 41.15
C ALA A 102 -6.31 41.38 41.11
N ALA A 103 -6.40 40.73 42.28
CA ALA A 103 -6.93 39.38 42.46
C ALA A 103 -8.42 39.29 42.06
N GLU A 104 -8.72 39.31 40.76
CA GLU A 104 -9.94 38.72 40.24
C GLU A 104 -9.72 37.21 40.22
N ASP A 105 -10.10 36.56 41.33
CA ASP A 105 -10.18 35.11 41.44
C ASP A 105 -11.26 34.59 40.47
N GLY A 106 -10.85 34.30 39.24
CA GLY A 106 -11.73 33.71 38.25
C GLY A 106 -11.03 33.47 36.92
N ALA A 107 -10.91 32.21 36.52
CA ALA A 107 -10.45 31.82 35.19
C ALA A 107 -11.37 32.45 34.11
N ARG A 108 -10.93 33.54 33.48
CA ARG A 108 -11.63 34.07 32.30
C ARG A 108 -11.31 33.17 31.10
N GLY A 109 -12.26 32.33 30.72
CA GLY A 109 -12.22 31.59 29.45
C GLY A 109 -11.20 30.45 29.38
N GLY A 110 -10.96 29.74 30.47
CA GLY A 110 -10.15 28.51 30.46
C GLY A 110 -8.63 28.72 30.45
N ALA A 111 -8.14 29.94 30.71
CA ALA A 111 -6.73 30.24 30.92
C ALA A 111 -6.45 30.57 32.39
N LEU A 112 -5.27 30.16 32.89
CA LEU A 112 -4.71 30.60 34.16
C LEU A 112 -4.31 32.07 34.05
N LEU A 113 -4.81 32.89 34.98
CA LEU A 113 -4.43 34.30 35.10
C LEU A 113 -3.14 34.41 35.89
N LEU A 114 -2.20 35.21 35.41
CA LEU A 114 -0.94 35.51 36.06
C LEU A 114 -1.10 36.78 36.90
N ASP A 115 -0.72 36.70 38.17
CA ASP A 115 -0.66 37.87 39.03
C ASP A 115 0.45 38.83 38.54
N SER A 116 0.17 40.13 38.53
CA SER A 116 1.08 41.16 38.05
C SER A 116 2.36 41.30 38.87
N GLU A 117 2.33 40.86 40.14
CA GLU A 117 3.48 40.82 41.06
C GLU A 117 4.23 39.48 41.03
N SER A 118 3.70 38.48 40.32
CA SER A 118 4.39 37.20 40.15
C SER A 118 5.63 37.34 39.26
N VAL A 119 6.61 36.45 39.44
CA VAL A 119 7.85 36.43 38.63
C VAL A 119 7.55 36.34 37.12
N LEU A 120 6.56 35.53 36.73
CA LEU A 120 6.13 35.39 35.33
C LEU A 120 5.37 36.63 34.84
N GLY A 121 4.52 37.23 35.68
CA GLY A 121 3.80 38.47 35.38
C GLY A 121 4.73 39.65 35.15
N ILE A 122 5.71 39.84 36.04
CA ILE A 122 6.77 40.85 35.90
C ILE A 122 7.58 40.61 34.62
N PHE A 123 7.94 39.36 34.31
CA PHE A 123 8.68 39.02 33.09
C PHE A 123 7.89 39.37 31.82
N VAL A 124 6.60 39.03 31.77
CA VAL A 124 5.72 39.37 30.63
C VAL A 124 5.58 40.88 30.48
N ARG A 125 5.37 41.63 31.57
CA ARG A 125 5.27 43.10 31.54
C ARG A 125 6.56 43.74 31.04
N ARG A 126 7.73 43.28 31.53
CA ARG A 126 9.04 43.77 31.08
C ARG A 126 9.28 43.49 29.61
N CYS A 127 8.92 42.31 29.12
CA CYS A 127 9.05 41.98 27.69
C CYS A 127 8.07 42.79 26.82
N GLY A 128 6.84 43.03 27.30
CA GLY A 128 5.87 43.87 26.61
C GLY A 128 6.32 45.33 26.49
N LEU A 129 6.83 45.92 27.58
CA LEU A 129 7.40 47.26 27.55
C LEU A 129 8.64 47.34 26.64
N ALA A 130 9.49 46.32 26.67
CA ALA A 130 10.64 46.26 25.78
C ALA A 130 10.22 46.17 24.31
N PHE A 131 9.13 45.46 24.00
CA PHE A 131 8.58 45.34 22.65
C PHE A 131 8.00 46.67 22.15
N ASP A 132 7.27 47.42 22.99
CA ASP A 132 6.71 48.74 22.62
C ASP A 132 7.79 49.78 22.32
N GLN A 133 8.99 49.60 22.90
CA GLN A 133 10.13 50.50 22.72
C GLN A 133 11.02 50.10 21.51
N LEU A 134 10.69 49.03 20.77
CA LEU A 134 11.50 48.60 19.64
C LEU A 134 11.35 49.53 18.44
N GLU A 135 12.47 49.97 17.90
CA GLU A 135 12.50 50.59 16.58
C GLU A 135 12.32 49.53 15.48
N PHE A 136 11.87 49.96 14.29
CA PHE A 136 11.60 49.07 13.14
C PHE A 136 12.79 48.16 12.79
N HIS A 137 14.02 48.68 12.86
CA HIS A 137 15.23 47.90 12.57
C HIS A 137 15.50 46.81 13.61
N GLN A 138 15.17 47.06 14.88
CA GLN A 138 15.30 46.10 15.98
C GLN A 138 14.20 45.03 15.91
N LEU A 139 12.98 45.43 15.54
CA LEU A 139 11.89 44.51 15.28
C LEU A 139 12.21 43.56 14.12
N SER A 140 12.80 44.07 13.03
CA SER A 140 13.23 43.25 11.88
C SER A 140 14.31 42.24 12.26
N ARG A 141 15.25 42.64 13.11
CA ARG A 141 16.28 41.73 13.65
C ARG A 141 15.68 40.66 14.55
N LEU A 142 14.80 41.05 15.47
CA LEU A 142 14.08 40.13 16.35
C LEU A 142 13.29 39.08 15.54
N PHE A 143 12.67 39.50 14.44
CA PHE A 143 11.93 38.61 13.55
C PHE A 143 12.85 37.54 12.93
N ALA A 144 14.00 37.95 12.40
CA ALA A 144 15.00 37.02 11.87
C ALA A 144 15.54 36.07 12.95
N GLU A 145 15.82 36.58 14.15
CA GLU A 145 16.27 35.78 15.28
C GLU A 145 15.20 34.78 15.75
N CYS A 146 13.92 35.15 15.71
CA CYS A 146 12.80 34.28 16.04
C CYS A 146 12.64 33.15 15.01
N ALA A 147 12.74 33.46 13.72
CA ALA A 147 12.68 32.47 12.65
C ALA A 147 13.85 31.45 12.74
N GLN A 148 15.06 31.94 13.02
CA GLN A 148 16.24 31.09 13.23
C GLN A 148 16.08 30.20 14.48
N ALA A 149 15.54 30.74 15.58
CA ALA A 149 15.25 29.97 16.78
C ALA A 149 14.21 28.88 16.55
N ALA A 150 13.13 29.19 15.82
CA ALA A 150 12.11 28.21 15.45
C ALA A 150 12.69 27.07 14.61
N ALA A 151 13.56 27.40 13.64
CA ALA A 151 14.27 26.40 12.83
C ALA A 151 15.26 25.56 13.66
N ALA A 152 16.01 26.19 14.57
CA ALA A 152 16.97 25.51 15.43
C ALA A 152 16.30 24.56 16.46
N LEU A 153 15.14 24.95 16.97
CA LEU A 153 14.31 24.11 17.85
C LEU A 153 13.55 23.03 17.07
N GLY A 154 13.19 23.30 15.81
CA GLY A 154 12.51 22.36 14.91
C GLY A 154 13.45 21.34 14.25
N ALA A 155 14.76 21.59 14.22
CA ALA A 155 15.74 20.67 13.69
C ALA A 155 15.66 19.32 14.43
N GLU A 156 15.56 18.24 13.67
CA GLU A 156 15.54 16.88 14.21
C GLU A 156 16.93 16.53 14.78
N THR A 157 16.98 15.71 15.83
CA THR A 157 18.28 15.26 16.38
C THR A 157 18.96 14.31 15.39
N ALA A 158 20.29 14.22 15.43
CA ALA A 158 21.04 13.29 14.56
C ALA A 158 20.52 11.84 14.71
N ASP A 159 20.10 11.45 15.91
CA ASP A 159 19.47 10.14 16.17
C ASP A 159 18.11 9.98 15.48
N GLN A 160 17.31 11.04 15.38
CA GLN A 160 16.04 11.03 14.64
C GLN A 160 16.27 11.01 13.13
N GLN A 161 17.31 11.69 12.64
CA GLN A 161 17.69 11.65 11.22
C GLN A 161 18.22 10.27 10.82
N ILE A 162 19.02 9.62 11.66
CA ILE A 162 19.47 8.22 11.44
C ILE A 162 18.28 7.27 11.49
N ALA A 163 17.37 7.42 12.45
CA ALA A 163 16.17 6.58 12.52
C ALA A 163 15.22 6.78 11.32
N GLN A 164 15.07 8.02 10.83
CA GLN A 164 14.30 8.31 9.62
C GLN A 164 14.99 7.80 8.35
N ALA A 165 16.31 7.93 8.24
CA ALA A 165 17.08 7.39 7.12
C ALA A 165 16.97 5.86 7.09
N SER A 166 17.17 5.18 8.23
CA SER A 166 16.97 3.73 8.33
C SER A 166 15.53 3.32 8.01
N ARG A 167 14.53 4.12 8.40
CA ARG A 167 13.14 3.86 8.04
C ARG A 167 12.89 4.00 6.53
N ALA A 168 13.43 5.04 5.90
CA ALA A 168 13.31 5.26 4.46
C ALA A 168 13.98 4.14 3.66
N GLU A 169 15.15 3.68 4.09
CA GLU A 169 15.85 2.52 3.50
C GLU A 169 14.99 1.24 3.58
N ILE A 170 14.32 1.01 4.71
CA ILE A 170 13.42 -0.14 4.87
C ILE A 170 12.17 0.01 3.98
N GLU A 171 11.60 1.20 3.88
CA GLU A 171 10.46 1.48 2.99
C GLU A 171 10.83 1.28 1.52
N GLU A 172 12.01 1.75 1.08
CA GLU A 172 12.52 1.53 -0.27
C GLU A 172 12.75 0.04 -0.55
N MET A 173 13.35 -0.70 0.39
CA MET A 173 13.51 -2.14 0.27
C MET A 173 12.14 -2.84 0.13
N VAL A 174 11.13 -2.43 0.91
CA VAL A 174 9.76 -2.97 0.80
C VAL A 174 9.18 -2.70 -0.59
N ASP A 175 9.35 -1.49 -1.13
CA ASP A 175 8.85 -1.13 -2.46
C ASP A 175 9.54 -1.91 -3.58
N GLN A 176 10.85 -2.11 -3.48
CA GLN A 176 11.60 -2.98 -4.39
C GLN A 176 11.09 -4.43 -4.34
N GLN A 177 10.80 -4.96 -3.15
CA GLN A 177 10.24 -6.31 -3.01
C GLN A 177 8.80 -6.41 -3.53
N ILE A 178 7.96 -5.40 -3.32
CA ILE A 178 6.61 -5.34 -3.90
C ILE A 178 6.72 -5.38 -5.43
N ALA A 179 7.57 -4.55 -6.03
CA ALA A 179 7.76 -4.52 -7.48
C ALA A 179 8.26 -5.86 -8.04
N LEU A 180 9.20 -6.52 -7.36
CA LEU A 180 9.68 -7.85 -7.71
C LEU A 180 8.54 -8.88 -7.66
N LEU A 181 7.76 -8.88 -6.58
CA LEU A 181 6.64 -9.79 -6.44
C LEU A 181 5.59 -9.52 -7.53
N GLU A 182 5.16 -8.27 -7.75
CA GLU A 182 4.19 -7.93 -8.79
C GLU A 182 4.66 -8.31 -10.20
N ALA A 183 5.97 -8.25 -10.47
CA ALA A 183 6.56 -8.71 -11.72
C ALA A 183 6.65 -10.25 -11.82
N GLU A 184 6.93 -10.93 -10.70
CA GLU A 184 6.93 -12.39 -10.60
C GLU A 184 5.51 -12.91 -10.48
N ALA A 185 4.92 -13.23 -11.63
CA ALA A 185 3.61 -13.83 -11.71
C ALA A 185 3.57 -15.13 -10.88
N GLY A 186 2.99 -15.07 -9.67
CA GLY A 186 2.57 -16.22 -8.87
C GLY A 186 3.64 -17.22 -8.40
N ALA A 187 4.94 -16.97 -8.56
CA ALA A 187 5.96 -17.84 -7.99
C ALA A 187 6.13 -17.56 -6.48
N ALA A 188 6.22 -18.61 -5.66
CA ALA A 188 6.53 -18.44 -4.24
C ALA A 188 7.92 -17.79 -4.09
N ALA A 189 8.01 -16.79 -3.22
CA ALA A 189 9.28 -16.16 -2.89
C ALA A 189 10.24 -17.22 -2.31
N PRO A 190 11.55 -17.16 -2.61
CA PRO A 190 12.52 -18.02 -1.95
C PRO A 190 12.39 -17.93 -0.42
N ALA A 191 12.60 -19.04 0.29
CA ALA A 191 12.42 -19.10 1.75
C ALA A 191 13.27 -18.06 2.52
N ASP A 192 14.37 -17.62 1.94
CA ASP A 192 15.24 -16.56 2.47
C ASP A 192 14.56 -15.19 2.38
N VAL A 193 13.92 -14.90 1.24
CA VAL A 193 13.14 -13.68 0.98
C VAL A 193 11.89 -13.69 1.85
N GLU A 194 11.22 -14.84 2.02
CA GLU A 194 10.09 -14.97 2.93
C GLU A 194 10.47 -14.66 4.39
N ARG A 195 11.62 -15.18 4.86
CA ARG A 195 12.13 -14.87 6.20
C ARG A 195 12.48 -13.40 6.35
N GLN A 196 13.04 -12.78 5.32
CA GLN A 196 13.35 -11.36 5.30
C GLN A 196 12.08 -10.50 5.34
N ILE A 197 11.07 -10.81 4.50
CA ILE A 197 9.76 -10.16 4.50
C ILE A 197 9.11 -10.24 5.88
N ARG A 198 9.11 -11.42 6.52
CA ARG A 198 8.54 -11.60 7.86
C ARG A 198 9.27 -10.78 8.93
N ARG A 199 10.60 -10.68 8.84
CA ARG A 199 11.39 -9.83 9.76
C ARG A 199 11.06 -8.34 9.57
N VAL A 200 10.90 -7.90 8.33
CA VAL A 200 10.56 -6.51 7.99
C VAL A 200 9.12 -6.19 8.40
N ALA A 201 8.16 -7.08 8.15
CA ALA A 201 6.77 -6.91 8.55
C ALA A 201 6.55 -6.95 10.08
N ALA A 202 7.41 -7.65 10.82
CA ALA A 202 7.38 -7.68 12.29
C ALA A 202 7.91 -6.40 12.93
N GLN A 203 8.64 -5.57 12.19
CA GLN A 203 9.07 -4.25 12.68
C GLN A 203 7.89 -3.28 12.58
N ALA A 204 7.36 -2.86 13.73
CA ALA A 204 6.16 -2.03 13.85
C ALA A 204 6.25 -0.65 13.14
N ALA A 205 7.43 -0.26 12.65
CA ALA A 205 7.72 1.02 12.03
C ALA A 205 7.50 1.09 10.50
N VAL A 206 7.21 -0.03 9.83
CA VAL A 206 7.26 -0.12 8.35
C VAL A 206 5.93 0.27 7.65
N GLY A 207 4.92 0.70 8.42
CA GLY A 207 3.70 1.30 7.87
C GLY A 207 2.85 0.34 7.02
N ALA A 208 1.90 0.91 6.26
CA ALA A 208 0.91 0.13 5.50
C ALA A 208 1.54 -0.79 4.44
N ARG A 209 2.60 -0.35 3.74
CA ARG A 209 3.18 -1.11 2.61
C ARG A 209 3.76 -2.47 3.02
N ALA A 210 4.24 -2.62 4.27
CA ALA A 210 4.64 -3.92 4.80
C ALA A 210 3.49 -4.93 4.85
N HIS A 211 2.28 -4.48 5.21
CA HIS A 211 1.09 -5.33 5.21
C HIS A 211 0.67 -5.73 3.79
N TYR A 212 0.86 -4.86 2.81
CA TYR A 212 0.64 -5.21 1.40
C TYR A 212 1.66 -6.24 0.90
N LEU A 213 2.93 -6.10 1.27
CA LEU A 213 3.98 -7.07 0.98
C LEU A 213 3.68 -8.45 1.61
N GLU A 214 3.22 -8.46 2.86
CA GLU A 214 2.75 -9.67 3.55
C GLU A 214 1.56 -10.32 2.82
N TYR A 215 0.56 -9.52 2.43
CA TYR A 215 -0.56 -9.98 1.61
C TYR A 215 -0.07 -10.65 0.32
N LEU A 216 0.80 -9.98 -0.44
CA LEU A 216 1.37 -10.49 -1.69
C LEU A 216 2.07 -11.84 -1.47
N ASN A 217 2.84 -11.97 -0.39
CA ASN A 217 3.50 -13.23 -0.06
C ASN A 217 2.48 -14.33 0.32
N CYS A 218 1.53 -14.06 1.22
CA CYS A 218 0.54 -15.03 1.68
C CYS A 218 -0.37 -15.52 0.54
N VAL A 219 -0.73 -14.65 -0.41
CA VAL A 219 -1.48 -15.03 -1.61
C VAL A 219 -0.70 -16.04 -2.45
N ARG A 220 0.63 -15.87 -2.59
CA ARG A 220 1.50 -16.80 -3.34
C ARG A 220 1.69 -18.14 -2.64
N VAL A 221 1.75 -18.15 -1.32
CA VAL A 221 1.89 -19.37 -0.51
C VAL A 221 0.53 -20.10 -0.35
N GLY A 222 -0.58 -19.44 -0.69
CA GLY A 222 -1.94 -20.00 -0.56
C GLY A 222 -2.52 -19.89 0.85
N GLU A 223 -1.89 -19.13 1.76
CA GLU A 223 -2.37 -18.91 3.12
C GLU A 223 -3.50 -17.87 3.17
N SER A 224 -4.71 -18.30 2.79
CA SER A 224 -5.86 -17.40 2.60
C SER A 224 -6.25 -16.59 3.85
N ALA A 225 -6.22 -17.21 5.04
CA ALA A 225 -6.59 -16.55 6.29
C ALA A 225 -5.60 -15.44 6.67
N ARG A 226 -4.29 -15.67 6.49
CA ARG A 226 -3.26 -14.65 6.73
C ARG A 226 -3.31 -13.55 5.67
N ALA A 227 -3.53 -13.92 4.40
CA ALA A 227 -3.69 -12.95 3.33
C ALA A 227 -4.85 -11.98 3.60
N GLU A 228 -6.00 -12.47 4.07
CA GLU A 228 -7.14 -11.62 4.41
C GLU A 228 -6.84 -10.68 5.60
N ALA A 229 -6.17 -11.19 6.64
CA ALA A 229 -5.76 -10.39 7.78
C ALA A 229 -4.75 -9.29 7.39
N ALA A 230 -3.73 -9.63 6.60
CA ALA A 230 -2.73 -8.69 6.11
C ALA A 230 -3.36 -7.61 5.21
N LEU A 231 -4.27 -8.00 4.31
CA LEU A 231 -5.01 -7.09 3.46
C LEU A 231 -5.83 -6.09 4.28
N ARG A 232 -6.56 -6.57 5.29
CA ARG A 232 -7.34 -5.69 6.17
C ARG A 232 -6.44 -4.71 6.91
N ARG A 233 -5.31 -5.16 7.46
CA ARG A 233 -4.34 -4.28 8.13
C ARG A 233 -3.78 -3.22 7.18
N PHE A 234 -3.46 -3.57 5.93
CA PHE A 234 -3.03 -2.61 4.90
C PHE A 234 -4.07 -1.52 4.67
N PHE A 235 -5.33 -1.91 4.48
CA PHE A 235 -6.40 -0.96 4.22
C PHE A 235 -6.77 -0.14 5.45
N ASP A 236 -6.79 -0.71 6.66
CA ASP A 236 -7.05 0.01 7.91
C ASP A 236 -5.97 1.07 8.17
N SER A 237 -4.70 0.74 7.92
CA SER A 237 -3.58 1.69 8.06
C SER A 237 -3.49 2.72 6.92
N SER A 238 -4.06 2.42 5.75
CA SER A 238 -4.18 3.37 4.63
C SER A 238 -5.41 4.28 4.76
N ALA A 239 -6.51 3.79 5.34
CA ALA A 239 -7.77 4.51 5.53
C ALA A 239 -7.65 5.69 6.51
N ALA A 240 -6.66 5.65 7.42
CA ALA A 240 -6.30 6.80 8.26
C ALA A 240 -5.80 8.02 7.45
N ARG A 241 -5.39 7.83 6.19
CA ARG A 241 -4.88 8.89 5.30
C ARG A 241 -5.87 9.32 4.21
N ASP A 242 -6.72 8.41 3.73
CA ASP A 242 -7.71 8.69 2.68
C ASP A 242 -8.97 7.84 2.91
N SER A 243 -10.07 8.46 3.35
CA SER A 243 -11.18 7.74 3.99
C SER A 243 -12.27 7.22 3.03
N ARG A 244 -12.16 7.41 1.71
CA ARG A 244 -13.30 7.19 0.79
C ARG A 244 -12.99 6.43 -0.50
N THR A 245 -11.74 6.37 -0.96
CA THR A 245 -11.33 5.69 -2.20
C THR A 245 -10.69 4.31 -1.97
N THR A 246 -10.43 3.95 -0.72
CA THR A 246 -9.60 2.79 -0.36
C THR A 246 -10.44 1.51 -0.21
N SER A 247 -11.74 1.63 0.09
CA SER A 247 -12.63 0.50 0.41
C SER A 247 -13.01 -0.36 -0.80
N GLN A 248 -13.27 0.24 -1.97
CA GLN A 248 -13.64 -0.52 -3.18
C GLN A 248 -12.47 -1.38 -3.68
N TYR A 249 -11.24 -0.88 -3.60
CA TYR A 249 -10.05 -1.63 -3.96
C TYR A 249 -9.75 -2.75 -2.95
N ALA A 250 -10.06 -2.55 -1.66
CA ALA A 250 -9.97 -3.61 -0.66
C ALA A 250 -10.85 -4.81 -1.02
N LEU A 251 -12.12 -4.55 -1.37
CA LEU A 251 -13.06 -5.56 -1.81
C LEU A 251 -12.63 -6.23 -3.11
N LEU A 252 -12.05 -5.46 -4.05
CA LEU A 252 -11.49 -5.98 -5.30
C LEU A 252 -10.30 -6.95 -5.05
N HIS A 253 -9.36 -6.57 -4.18
CA HIS A 253 -8.22 -7.43 -3.83
C HIS A 253 -8.65 -8.67 -3.03
N LEU A 254 -9.67 -8.54 -2.19
CA LEU A 254 -10.30 -9.65 -1.49
C LEU A 254 -10.95 -10.63 -2.47
N ALA A 255 -11.72 -10.11 -3.43
CA ALA A 255 -12.32 -10.91 -4.49
C ALA A 255 -11.26 -11.63 -5.33
N ALA A 256 -10.19 -10.94 -5.73
CA ALA A 256 -9.09 -11.51 -6.48
C ALA A 256 -8.41 -12.66 -5.72
N MET A 257 -8.16 -12.49 -4.41
CA MET A 257 -7.59 -13.53 -3.55
C MET A 257 -8.55 -14.71 -3.35
N ARG A 258 -9.83 -14.46 -3.12
CA ARG A 258 -10.83 -15.54 -2.98
C ARG A 258 -11.00 -16.32 -4.28
N ALA A 259 -10.96 -15.62 -5.42
CA ALA A 259 -10.92 -16.27 -6.73
C ALA A 259 -9.63 -17.08 -6.91
N GLN A 260 -8.48 -16.52 -6.52
CA GLN A 260 -7.20 -17.16 -6.09
C GLN A 260 -7.38 -18.58 -5.58
N ALA A 261 -7.97 -18.64 -4.40
CA ALA A 261 -8.15 -19.82 -3.56
C ALA A 261 -9.32 -20.73 -3.97
N GLY A 262 -9.96 -20.50 -5.12
CA GLY A 262 -11.08 -21.33 -5.60
C GLY A 262 -12.43 -21.06 -4.93
N MET A 263 -12.54 -20.05 -4.06
CA MET A 263 -13.76 -19.67 -3.36
C MET A 263 -14.65 -18.77 -4.24
N ALA A 264 -15.19 -19.33 -5.33
CA ALA A 264 -15.91 -18.56 -6.35
C ALA A 264 -17.16 -17.82 -5.81
N SER A 265 -17.88 -18.40 -4.85
CA SER A 265 -19.04 -17.75 -4.21
C SER A 265 -18.63 -16.52 -3.40
N GLY A 266 -17.63 -16.66 -2.53
CA GLY A 266 -17.10 -15.57 -1.71
C GLY A 266 -16.41 -14.48 -2.53
N ALA A 267 -15.83 -14.84 -3.69
CA ALA A 267 -15.30 -13.87 -4.65
C ALA A 267 -16.43 -13.06 -5.31
N ARG A 268 -17.53 -13.70 -5.72
CA ARG A 268 -18.67 -12.99 -6.33
C ARG A 268 -19.37 -12.05 -5.34
N GLN A 269 -19.51 -12.45 -4.08
CA GLN A 269 -20.02 -11.56 -3.02
C GLN A 269 -19.15 -10.30 -2.94
N ALA A 270 -17.83 -10.48 -2.74
CA ALA A 270 -16.90 -9.37 -2.66
C ALA A 270 -16.91 -8.46 -3.91
N LEU A 271 -17.08 -9.01 -5.12
CA LEU A 271 -17.24 -8.21 -6.35
C LEU A 271 -18.57 -7.44 -6.39
N ALA A 272 -19.66 -8.03 -5.90
CA ALA A 272 -20.95 -7.36 -5.83
C ALA A 272 -20.90 -6.17 -4.85
N GLU A 273 -20.30 -6.37 -3.67
CA GLU A 273 -20.04 -5.28 -2.73
C GLU A 273 -19.08 -4.23 -3.34
N ALA A 274 -17.99 -4.65 -3.99
CA ALA A 274 -17.06 -3.73 -4.65
C ALA A 274 -17.77 -2.88 -5.73
N THR A 275 -18.69 -3.49 -6.49
CA THR A 275 -19.49 -2.81 -7.51
C THR A 275 -20.34 -1.71 -6.90
N HIS A 276 -21.01 -2.00 -5.77
CA HIS A 276 -21.85 -1.03 -5.08
C HIS A 276 -21.02 0.17 -4.61
N VAL A 277 -19.93 -0.09 -3.88
CA VAL A 277 -19.07 0.96 -3.34
C VAL A 277 -18.40 1.77 -4.47
N ALA A 278 -17.95 1.12 -5.54
CA ALA A 278 -17.34 1.80 -6.68
C ALA A 278 -18.35 2.64 -7.46
N ARG A 279 -19.62 2.23 -7.56
CA ARG A 279 -20.69 3.05 -8.16
C ARG A 279 -20.99 4.27 -7.31
N ASP A 280 -21.11 4.11 -6.00
CA ASP A 280 -21.34 5.23 -5.08
C ASP A 280 -20.19 6.24 -5.13
N ALA A 281 -18.96 5.76 -5.28
CA ALA A 281 -17.76 6.59 -5.43
C ALA A 281 -17.54 7.13 -6.87
N GLN A 282 -18.38 6.74 -7.85
CA GLN A 282 -18.18 7.04 -9.28
C GLN A 282 -16.80 6.62 -9.82
N ASP A 283 -16.23 5.56 -9.25
CA ASP A 283 -14.91 5.06 -9.62
C ASP A 283 -15.00 4.10 -10.83
N HIS A 284 -14.92 4.69 -12.02
CA HIS A 284 -14.99 3.95 -13.28
C HIS A 284 -13.78 3.03 -13.52
N ALA A 285 -12.62 3.30 -12.91
CA ALA A 285 -11.45 2.46 -13.04
C ALA A 285 -11.63 1.17 -12.23
N CYS A 286 -12.08 1.28 -10.98
CA CYS A 286 -12.41 0.12 -10.15
C CYS A 286 -13.50 -0.74 -10.80
N LEU A 287 -14.57 -0.12 -11.32
CA LEU A 287 -15.65 -0.84 -12.03
C LEU A 287 -15.15 -1.61 -13.26
N LEU A 288 -14.14 -1.08 -13.95
CA LEU A 288 -13.52 -1.76 -15.08
C LEU A 288 -12.78 -3.04 -14.62
N PHE A 289 -12.06 -2.97 -13.51
CA PHE A 289 -11.41 -4.15 -12.93
C PHE A 289 -12.40 -5.16 -12.36
N VAL A 290 -13.51 -4.72 -11.76
CA VAL A 290 -14.59 -5.60 -11.31
C VAL A 290 -15.16 -6.39 -12.50
N ALA A 291 -15.51 -5.70 -13.59
CA ALA A 291 -16.04 -6.35 -14.81
C ALA A 291 -15.02 -7.33 -15.42
N CYS A 292 -13.72 -7.03 -15.33
CA CYS A 292 -12.65 -7.94 -15.73
C CYS A 292 -12.66 -9.23 -14.91
N TRP A 293 -12.78 -9.14 -13.59
CA TRP A 293 -12.87 -10.32 -12.71
C TRP A 293 -14.16 -11.10 -12.88
N GLU A 294 -15.31 -10.45 -13.05
CA GLU A 294 -16.58 -11.11 -13.33
C GLU A 294 -16.55 -11.93 -14.62
N THR A 295 -16.01 -11.33 -15.70
CA THR A 295 -15.84 -12.03 -16.98
C THR A 295 -14.96 -13.27 -16.81
N ARG A 296 -13.88 -13.16 -16.05
CA ARG A 296 -12.99 -14.28 -15.74
C ARG A 296 -13.69 -15.38 -14.94
N LEU A 297 -14.56 -15.04 -13.98
CA LEU A 297 -15.33 -16.03 -13.23
C LEU A 297 -16.36 -16.75 -14.11
N LEU A 298 -17.01 -16.04 -15.04
CA LEU A 298 -17.94 -16.65 -16.01
C LEU A 298 -17.24 -17.66 -16.94
N LEU A 299 -16.02 -17.34 -17.39
CA LEU A 299 -15.19 -18.28 -18.15
C LEU A 299 -14.85 -19.53 -17.32
N GLY A 300 -14.58 -19.35 -16.03
CA GLY A 300 -14.35 -20.45 -15.08
C GLY A 300 -15.54 -21.39 -14.91
N ASP A 301 -16.75 -20.84 -14.86
CA ASP A 301 -18.00 -21.61 -14.80
C ASP A 301 -18.38 -22.25 -16.14
N ALA A 302 -17.55 -22.11 -17.19
CA ALA A 302 -17.85 -22.52 -18.56
C ALA A 302 -19.13 -21.89 -19.15
N ARG A 303 -19.54 -20.72 -18.65
CA ARG A 303 -20.72 -19.96 -19.14
C ARG A 303 -20.34 -19.10 -20.35
N ALA A 304 -20.01 -19.76 -21.46
CA ALA A 304 -19.38 -19.15 -22.63
C ALA A 304 -20.18 -17.97 -23.22
N ASP A 305 -21.50 -18.09 -23.36
CA ASP A 305 -22.33 -17.02 -23.94
C ASP A 305 -22.38 -15.77 -23.05
N ALA A 306 -22.55 -15.97 -21.75
CA ALA A 306 -22.53 -14.88 -20.78
C ALA A 306 -21.14 -14.22 -20.70
N ALA A 307 -20.07 -15.03 -20.72
CA ALA A 307 -18.70 -14.55 -20.77
C ALA A 307 -18.41 -13.76 -22.06
N SER A 308 -18.95 -14.19 -23.20
CA SER A 308 -18.80 -13.48 -24.48
C SER A 308 -19.46 -12.10 -24.43
N LEU A 309 -20.67 -12.01 -23.88
CA LEU A 309 -21.37 -10.73 -23.72
C LEU A 309 -20.62 -9.80 -22.75
N ALA A 310 -20.18 -10.33 -21.60
CA ALA A 310 -19.41 -9.58 -20.62
C ALA A 310 -18.07 -9.09 -21.18
N ALA A 311 -17.35 -9.94 -21.91
CA ALA A 311 -16.09 -9.58 -22.55
C ALA A 311 -16.28 -8.49 -23.62
N ALA A 312 -17.36 -8.53 -24.40
CA ALA A 312 -17.66 -7.49 -25.39
C ALA A 312 -17.90 -6.13 -24.71
N ALA A 313 -18.70 -6.11 -23.63
CA ALA A 313 -18.94 -4.90 -22.84
C ALA A 313 -17.65 -4.37 -22.20
N LEU A 314 -16.82 -5.26 -21.64
CA LEU A 314 -15.53 -4.94 -21.05
C LEU A 314 -14.58 -4.30 -22.08
N VAL A 315 -14.47 -4.89 -23.27
CA VAL A 315 -13.64 -4.36 -24.37
C VAL A 315 -14.10 -2.97 -24.78
N ALA A 316 -15.41 -2.76 -24.96
CA ALA A 316 -15.95 -1.45 -25.33
C ALA A 316 -15.64 -0.40 -24.25
N LYS A 317 -15.84 -0.74 -22.97
CA LYS A 317 -15.59 0.18 -21.85
C LYS A 317 -14.10 0.44 -21.64
N ALA A 318 -13.25 -0.58 -21.74
CA ALA A 318 -11.80 -0.45 -21.61
C ALA A 318 -11.21 0.45 -22.71
N ALA A 319 -11.69 0.31 -23.96
CA ALA A 319 -11.32 1.19 -25.06
C ALA A 319 -11.75 2.64 -24.79
N ALA A 320 -12.98 2.86 -24.33
CA ALA A 320 -13.48 4.19 -24.01
C ALA A 320 -12.71 4.87 -22.86
N LEU A 321 -12.23 4.10 -21.88
CA LEU A 321 -11.43 4.59 -20.75
C LEU A 321 -9.91 4.63 -21.05
N GLY A 322 -9.47 4.21 -22.24
CA GLY A 322 -8.05 4.18 -22.60
C GLY A 322 -7.21 3.14 -21.84
N SER A 323 -7.82 2.16 -21.17
CA SER A 323 -7.11 1.13 -20.41
C SER A 323 -6.63 0.00 -21.33
N ARG A 324 -5.38 0.11 -21.80
CA ARG A 324 -4.77 -0.83 -22.77
C ARG A 324 -4.62 -2.25 -22.22
N GLU A 325 -4.27 -2.37 -20.94
CA GLU A 325 -4.07 -3.67 -20.29
C GLU A 325 -5.37 -4.45 -20.15
N VAL A 326 -6.43 -3.77 -19.67
CA VAL A 326 -7.75 -4.39 -19.52
C VAL A 326 -8.39 -4.64 -20.88
N LEU A 327 -8.13 -3.78 -21.87
CA LEU A 327 -8.56 -4.00 -23.25
C LEU A 327 -7.95 -5.30 -23.81
N ALA A 328 -6.63 -5.51 -23.63
CA ALA A 328 -5.95 -6.73 -24.05
C ALA A 328 -6.53 -7.96 -23.34
N ALA A 329 -6.70 -7.90 -22.01
CA ALA A 329 -7.29 -8.97 -21.23
C ALA A 329 -8.72 -9.30 -21.67
N GLY A 330 -9.56 -8.29 -21.90
CA GLY A 330 -10.93 -8.47 -22.38
C GLY A 330 -11.01 -9.12 -23.76
N ARG A 331 -10.09 -8.79 -24.67
CA ARG A 331 -10.00 -9.46 -25.98
C ARG A 331 -9.57 -10.92 -25.85
N ILE A 332 -8.64 -11.23 -24.96
CA ILE A 332 -8.25 -12.62 -24.64
C ILE A 332 -9.46 -13.39 -24.09
N TYR A 333 -10.23 -12.79 -23.18
CA TYR A 333 -11.45 -13.41 -22.64
C TYR A 333 -12.53 -13.62 -23.69
N ALA A 334 -12.68 -12.70 -24.64
CA ALA A 334 -13.58 -12.87 -25.78
C ALA A 334 -13.15 -14.05 -26.67
N ALA A 335 -11.84 -14.21 -26.91
CA ALA A 335 -11.29 -15.34 -27.66
C ALA A 335 -11.51 -16.68 -26.94
N ASP A 336 -11.33 -16.69 -25.62
CA ASP A 336 -11.63 -17.85 -24.77
C ASP A 336 -13.11 -18.21 -24.79
N ALA A 337 -14.00 -17.22 -24.64
CA ALA A 337 -15.44 -17.42 -24.69
C ALA A 337 -15.89 -17.96 -26.07
N ALA A 338 -15.38 -17.39 -27.16
CA ALA A 338 -15.66 -17.85 -28.52
C ALA A 338 -15.20 -19.29 -28.77
N SER A 339 -14.04 -19.65 -28.23
CA SER A 339 -13.53 -21.03 -28.27
C SER A 339 -14.39 -21.99 -27.44
N LEU A 340 -14.97 -21.51 -26.33
CA LEU A 340 -15.82 -22.30 -25.44
C LEU A 340 -17.24 -22.54 -26.00
N ALA A 341 -17.84 -21.52 -26.62
CA ALA A 341 -19.24 -21.48 -27.08
C ALA A 341 -19.57 -22.40 -28.28
N GLY A 342 -18.59 -23.17 -28.79
CA GLY A 342 -18.80 -24.02 -29.97
C GLY A 342 -19.08 -23.22 -31.25
N GLY A 343 -18.83 -21.91 -31.24
CA GLY A 343 -18.87 -21.07 -32.43
C GLY A 343 -17.92 -21.61 -33.50
N GLY A 344 -18.30 -21.45 -34.78
CA GLY A 344 -17.49 -21.95 -35.89
C GLY A 344 -16.02 -21.51 -35.79
N THR A 345 -15.11 -22.41 -36.16
CA THR A 345 -13.63 -22.28 -36.06
C THR A 345 -13.12 -20.88 -36.44
N ARG A 346 -13.67 -20.29 -37.50
CA ARG A 346 -13.33 -18.95 -37.96
C ARG A 346 -13.51 -17.87 -36.88
N ARG A 347 -14.65 -17.87 -36.17
CA ARG A 347 -14.93 -16.85 -35.14
C ARG A 347 -13.96 -16.93 -33.97
N ALA A 348 -13.59 -18.14 -33.54
CA ALA A 348 -12.63 -18.34 -32.46
C ALA A 348 -11.24 -17.79 -32.86
N PHE A 349 -10.77 -18.09 -34.08
CA PHE A 349 -9.47 -17.61 -34.53
C PHE A 349 -9.46 -16.12 -34.90
N ASP A 350 -10.54 -15.57 -35.45
CA ASP A 350 -10.69 -14.12 -35.64
C ASP A 350 -10.56 -13.38 -34.31
N ALA A 351 -11.16 -13.93 -33.23
CA ALA A 351 -11.04 -13.36 -31.88
C ALA A 351 -9.62 -13.49 -31.30
N VAL A 352 -8.94 -14.64 -31.48
CA VAL A 352 -7.54 -14.83 -31.06
C VAL A 352 -6.60 -13.86 -31.78
N LEU A 353 -6.80 -13.64 -33.08
CA LEU A 353 -6.01 -12.69 -33.87
C LEU A 353 -6.28 -11.24 -33.46
N ALA A 354 -7.55 -10.88 -33.22
CA ALA A 354 -7.90 -9.56 -32.72
C ALA A 354 -7.29 -9.28 -31.34
N ALA A 355 -7.20 -10.30 -30.47
CA ALA A 355 -6.49 -10.19 -29.20
C ALA A 355 -4.98 -9.98 -29.40
N ARG A 356 -4.37 -10.68 -30.36
CA ARG A 356 -2.93 -10.51 -30.67
C ARG A 356 -2.62 -9.10 -31.17
N ALA A 357 -3.46 -8.55 -32.05
CA ALA A 357 -3.29 -7.21 -32.59
C ALA A 357 -3.19 -6.18 -31.46
N VAL A 358 -4.10 -6.20 -30.49
CA VAL A 358 -4.08 -5.28 -29.34
C VAL A 358 -2.80 -5.45 -28.50
N VAL A 359 -2.40 -6.68 -28.19
CA VAL A 359 -1.18 -6.96 -27.41
C VAL A 359 0.06 -6.39 -28.08
N VAL A 360 0.16 -6.50 -29.41
CA VAL A 360 1.29 -6.02 -30.20
C VAL A 360 1.24 -4.50 -30.40
N GLU A 361 0.12 -3.96 -30.88
CA GLU A 361 -0.06 -2.53 -31.19
C GLU A 361 0.16 -1.63 -29.97
N HIS A 362 -0.30 -2.07 -28.80
CA HIS A 362 -0.22 -1.29 -27.57
C HIS A 362 0.98 -1.65 -26.69
N GLY A 363 1.84 -2.58 -27.14
CA GLY A 363 3.05 -2.98 -26.41
C GLY A 363 2.78 -3.64 -25.05
N VAL A 364 1.61 -4.27 -24.86
CA VAL A 364 1.22 -4.88 -23.58
C VAL A 364 1.82 -6.28 -23.44
N LEU A 365 3.16 -6.34 -23.46
CA LEU A 365 3.91 -7.60 -23.47
C LEU A 365 3.67 -8.47 -22.23
N GLY A 366 3.25 -7.88 -21.11
CA GLY A 366 2.86 -8.62 -19.90
C GLY A 366 1.69 -9.61 -20.12
N GLN A 367 0.87 -9.40 -21.15
CA GLN A 367 -0.27 -10.26 -21.50
C GLN A 367 0.08 -11.31 -22.57
N GLU A 368 1.33 -11.33 -23.06
CA GLU A 368 1.75 -12.22 -24.14
C GLU A 368 1.63 -13.72 -23.78
N PRO A 369 2.05 -14.19 -22.59
CA PRO A 369 1.84 -15.58 -22.17
C PRO A 369 0.36 -15.98 -22.06
N ALA A 370 -0.49 -15.10 -21.53
CA ALA A 370 -1.92 -15.34 -21.44
C ALA A 370 -2.57 -15.48 -22.82
N TRP A 371 -2.14 -14.67 -23.79
CA TRP A 371 -2.57 -14.82 -25.17
C TRP A 371 -2.11 -16.15 -25.79
N TRP A 372 -0.84 -16.53 -25.60
CA TRP A 372 -0.32 -17.82 -26.10
C TRP A 372 -1.13 -19.01 -25.57
N LEU A 373 -1.51 -18.98 -24.29
CA LEU A 373 -2.35 -20.01 -23.68
C LEU A 373 -3.79 -20.02 -24.22
N SER A 374 -4.37 -18.85 -24.46
CA SER A 374 -5.69 -18.74 -25.11
C SER A 374 -5.67 -19.32 -26.53
N ALA A 375 -4.64 -18.98 -27.33
CA ALA A 375 -4.43 -19.54 -28.65
C ALA A 375 -4.23 -21.06 -28.61
N ALA A 376 -3.44 -21.57 -27.66
CA ALA A 376 -3.24 -22.99 -27.45
C ALA A 376 -4.57 -23.71 -27.15
N ARG A 377 -5.42 -23.12 -26.30
CA ARG A 377 -6.75 -23.65 -25.99
C ARG A 377 -7.67 -23.70 -27.21
N ALA A 378 -7.67 -22.65 -28.03
CA ALA A 378 -8.43 -22.61 -29.28
C ALA A 378 -7.98 -23.75 -30.23
N TRP A 379 -6.67 -23.87 -30.49
CA TRP A 379 -6.13 -24.95 -31.33
C TRP A 379 -6.45 -26.34 -30.79
N ALA A 380 -6.37 -26.54 -29.47
CA ALA A 380 -6.67 -27.82 -28.85
C ALA A 380 -8.14 -28.21 -29.04
N ARG A 381 -9.07 -27.26 -28.86
CA ARG A 381 -10.51 -27.50 -29.03
C ARG A 381 -10.91 -27.79 -30.47
N HIS A 382 -10.21 -27.20 -31.44
CA HIS A 382 -10.45 -27.45 -32.86
C HIS A 382 -9.62 -28.61 -33.42
N GLY A 383 -9.00 -29.44 -32.56
CA GLY A 383 -8.35 -30.70 -32.95
C GLY A 383 -6.90 -30.59 -33.42
N ALA A 384 -6.33 -29.39 -33.50
CA ALA A 384 -4.94 -29.16 -33.92
C ALA A 384 -3.96 -29.26 -32.73
N VAL A 385 -3.87 -30.46 -32.17
CA VAL A 385 -3.16 -30.73 -30.92
C VAL A 385 -1.67 -30.33 -30.94
N ARG A 386 -0.97 -30.56 -32.05
CA ARG A 386 0.46 -30.19 -32.18
C ARG A 386 0.66 -28.68 -32.17
N VAL A 387 -0.27 -27.93 -32.78
CA VAL A 387 -0.22 -26.47 -32.82
C VAL A 387 -0.52 -25.91 -31.44
N ALA A 388 -1.48 -26.51 -30.72
CA ALA A 388 -1.76 -26.18 -29.33
C ALA A 388 -0.54 -26.39 -28.42
N GLU A 389 0.17 -27.51 -28.58
CA GLU A 389 1.40 -27.79 -27.84
C GLU A 389 2.48 -26.73 -28.09
N LEU A 390 2.69 -26.34 -29.35
CA LEU A 390 3.66 -25.30 -29.70
C LEU A 390 3.30 -23.96 -29.03
N HIS A 391 2.03 -23.54 -29.08
CA HIS A 391 1.58 -22.31 -28.43
C HIS A 391 1.73 -22.39 -26.90
N ALA A 392 1.46 -23.55 -26.29
CA ALA A 392 1.68 -23.75 -24.86
C ALA A 392 3.19 -23.65 -24.49
N LEU A 393 4.09 -24.18 -25.32
CA LEU A 393 5.54 -24.02 -25.12
C LEU A 393 5.99 -22.56 -25.30
N LEU A 394 5.44 -21.87 -26.31
CA LEU A 394 5.72 -20.45 -26.56
C LEU A 394 5.24 -19.55 -25.42
N ALA A 395 4.19 -19.92 -24.69
CA ALA A 395 3.79 -19.19 -23.49
C ALA A 395 4.94 -19.11 -22.46
N ALA A 396 5.66 -20.21 -22.23
CA ALA A 396 6.81 -20.22 -21.32
C ALA A 396 8.03 -19.47 -21.88
N ALA A 397 8.29 -19.57 -23.20
CA ALA A 397 9.38 -18.82 -23.83
C ALA A 397 9.11 -17.30 -23.86
N GLY A 398 7.86 -16.92 -24.13
CA GLY A 398 7.37 -15.54 -24.15
C GLY A 398 7.34 -14.88 -22.77
N ALA A 399 7.56 -15.64 -21.71
CA ALA A 399 7.71 -15.12 -20.36
C ALA A 399 9.04 -14.33 -20.17
N ARG A 400 9.99 -14.38 -21.12
CA ARG A 400 11.22 -13.53 -21.18
C ARG A 400 11.96 -13.36 -19.85
N GLY A 401 12.15 -14.46 -19.11
CA GLY A 401 12.84 -14.45 -17.82
C GLY A 401 11.93 -14.27 -16.59
N ARG A 402 10.65 -13.91 -16.78
CA ARG A 402 9.63 -14.04 -15.72
C ARG A 402 9.17 -15.50 -15.63
N ARG A 403 8.90 -15.99 -14.42
CA ARG A 403 8.18 -17.26 -14.26
C ARG A 403 6.72 -17.05 -14.67
N LEU A 404 6.13 -18.04 -15.34
CA LEU A 404 4.69 -18.03 -15.59
C LEU A 404 3.93 -17.94 -14.26
N ALA A 405 2.78 -17.25 -14.28
CA ALA A 405 1.84 -17.32 -13.16
C ALA A 405 1.59 -18.78 -12.80
N GLU A 406 1.47 -19.11 -11.51
CA GLU A 406 1.15 -20.49 -11.11
C GLU A 406 -0.06 -21.04 -11.90
N ARG A 407 -1.08 -20.20 -12.11
CA ARG A 407 -2.23 -20.50 -12.96
C ARG A 407 -1.89 -20.71 -14.43
N GLU A 408 -1.05 -19.87 -15.00
CA GLU A 408 -0.56 -20.00 -16.39
C GLU A 408 0.27 -21.28 -16.54
N ALA A 409 1.09 -21.63 -15.55
CA ALA A 409 1.90 -22.84 -15.51
C ALA A 409 1.03 -24.10 -15.38
N VAL A 410 -0.01 -24.07 -14.53
CA VAL A 410 -0.98 -25.16 -14.41
C VAL A 410 -1.74 -25.36 -15.72
N GLU A 411 -2.22 -24.28 -16.34
CA GLU A 411 -2.93 -24.37 -17.62
C GLU A 411 -2.00 -24.83 -18.76
N GLN A 412 -0.75 -24.36 -18.77
CA GLN A 412 0.27 -24.84 -19.70
C GLN A 412 0.48 -26.36 -19.52
N ALA A 413 0.71 -26.82 -18.28
CA ALA A 413 0.91 -28.22 -17.97
C ALA A 413 -0.29 -29.07 -18.39
N ARG A 414 -1.51 -28.58 -18.19
CA ARG A 414 -2.75 -29.23 -18.63
C ARG A 414 -2.81 -29.35 -20.15
N LEU A 415 -2.55 -28.29 -20.90
CA LEU A 415 -2.57 -28.30 -22.36
C LEU A 415 -1.51 -29.24 -22.93
N LEU A 416 -0.32 -29.26 -22.34
CA LEU A 416 0.75 -30.20 -22.70
C LEU A 416 0.37 -31.66 -22.38
N ALA A 417 -0.28 -31.91 -21.23
CA ALA A 417 -0.75 -33.24 -20.86
C ALA A 417 -1.84 -33.75 -21.83
N LEU A 418 -2.81 -32.91 -22.18
CA LEU A 418 -3.83 -33.22 -23.18
C LEU A 418 -3.19 -33.52 -24.54
N ALA A 419 -2.18 -32.73 -24.94
CA ALA A 419 -1.50 -32.94 -26.21
C ALA A 419 -0.68 -34.23 -26.28
N ARG A 420 -0.07 -34.63 -25.16
CA ARG A 420 0.62 -35.93 -25.03
C ARG A 420 -0.37 -37.09 -25.06
N ALA A 421 -1.51 -36.97 -24.37
CA ALA A 421 -2.51 -38.02 -24.32
C ALA A 421 -3.19 -38.25 -25.67
N ALA A 422 -3.49 -37.18 -26.43
CA ALA A 422 -4.03 -37.28 -27.78
C ALA A 422 -3.05 -37.93 -28.77
N ARG A 423 -1.74 -37.66 -28.67
CA ARG A 423 -0.70 -38.35 -29.46
C ARG A 423 -0.64 -39.86 -29.21
N ARG A 424 -1.04 -40.31 -28.02
CA ARG A 424 -1.00 -41.72 -27.60
C ARG A 424 -2.29 -42.48 -27.90
N GLY A 425 -3.27 -41.88 -28.58
CA GLY A 425 -4.56 -42.53 -28.89
C GLY A 425 -5.47 -42.78 -27.68
N ALA A 426 -5.10 -42.30 -26.50
CA ALA A 426 -5.83 -42.53 -25.24
C ALA A 426 -6.85 -41.41 -24.96
N ALA A 427 -7.76 -41.15 -25.92
CA ALA A 427 -8.72 -40.04 -25.84
C ALA A 427 -9.62 -40.09 -24.58
N ALA A 428 -10.01 -41.29 -24.13
CA ALA A 428 -10.83 -41.46 -22.92
C ALA A 428 -10.06 -41.14 -21.62
N ALA A 429 -8.77 -41.47 -21.55
CA ALA A 429 -7.91 -41.12 -20.43
C ALA A 429 -7.54 -39.62 -20.44
N ALA A 430 -7.35 -39.04 -21.63
CA ALA A 430 -7.13 -37.60 -21.83
C ALA A 430 -8.33 -36.77 -21.34
N THR A 431 -9.56 -37.26 -21.56
CA THR A 431 -10.78 -36.60 -21.10
C THR A 431 -10.94 -36.70 -19.58
N ARG A 432 -10.56 -37.84 -18.98
CA ARG A 432 -10.62 -38.08 -17.54
C ARG A 432 -9.57 -37.27 -16.77
N VAL A 433 -8.32 -37.25 -17.24
CA VAL A 433 -7.24 -36.40 -16.72
C VAL A 433 -7.54 -34.92 -16.99
N GLY A 434 -8.06 -34.58 -18.18
CA GLY A 434 -8.51 -33.23 -18.52
C GLY A 434 -9.67 -32.70 -17.67
N ALA A 435 -10.57 -33.58 -17.20
CA ALA A 435 -11.66 -33.27 -16.28
C ALA A 435 -11.18 -33.16 -14.82
N GLN A 436 -10.26 -34.04 -14.38
CA GLN A 436 -9.59 -33.92 -13.09
C GLN A 436 -8.75 -32.64 -13.00
N LEU A 437 -8.11 -32.25 -14.10
CA LEU A 437 -7.38 -30.98 -14.26
C LEU A 437 -8.30 -29.77 -14.36
N ALA A 438 -9.50 -29.90 -14.94
CA ALA A 438 -10.49 -28.82 -14.99
C ALA A 438 -10.99 -28.44 -13.59
N HIS A 439 -11.13 -29.43 -12.71
CA HIS A 439 -11.50 -29.20 -11.32
C HIS A 439 -10.34 -28.62 -10.48
N ALA A 440 -9.09 -28.94 -10.82
CA ALA A 440 -7.89 -28.47 -10.12
C ALA A 440 -7.43 -27.06 -10.56
N ALA A 441 -7.52 -26.73 -11.86
CA ALA A 441 -7.04 -25.47 -12.43
C ALA A 441 -7.85 -24.24 -11.99
N PHE A 442 -9.06 -24.43 -11.48
CA PHE A 442 -9.90 -23.34 -10.97
C PHE A 442 -10.03 -23.31 -9.44
N ALA A 443 -9.70 -24.41 -8.74
CA ALA A 443 -10.03 -24.56 -7.33
C ALA A 443 -8.84 -24.54 -6.36
N ASN A 444 -7.61 -24.88 -6.76
CA ASN A 444 -6.53 -24.97 -5.76
C ASN A 444 -5.10 -24.95 -6.31
N ALA A 445 -4.33 -23.91 -5.98
CA ALA A 445 -2.86 -23.85 -6.11
C ALA A 445 -2.15 -24.93 -5.27
N ALA A 446 -2.72 -25.32 -4.13
CA ALA A 446 -2.15 -26.30 -3.20
C ALA A 446 -2.08 -27.74 -3.74
N ARG A 447 -2.53 -28.01 -4.98
CA ARG A 447 -2.46 -29.32 -5.65
C ARG A 447 -1.38 -29.40 -6.73
N ALA A 448 -0.47 -28.43 -6.82
CA ALA A 448 0.70 -28.52 -7.70
C ALA A 448 1.54 -29.80 -7.46
N ASP A 449 1.58 -30.30 -6.22
CA ASP A 449 2.25 -31.57 -5.89
C ASP A 449 1.45 -32.82 -6.33
N ASP A 450 0.11 -32.79 -6.28
CA ASP A 450 -0.75 -33.84 -6.85
C ASP A 450 -0.56 -33.92 -8.38
N LEU A 451 -0.31 -32.78 -9.04
CA LEU A 451 -0.04 -32.69 -10.48
C LEU A 451 1.35 -33.24 -10.84
N ARG A 452 2.36 -33.00 -10.00
CA ARG A 452 3.68 -33.65 -10.12
C ARG A 452 3.58 -35.16 -9.88
N GLN A 453 2.81 -35.60 -8.89
CA GLN A 453 2.60 -37.03 -8.63
C GLN A 453 1.81 -37.72 -9.74
N LEU A 454 0.82 -37.08 -10.36
CA LEU A 454 0.12 -37.59 -11.55
C LEU A 454 1.04 -37.64 -12.79
N GLN A 455 1.94 -36.67 -12.96
CA GLN A 455 2.99 -36.71 -13.99
C GLN A 455 3.99 -37.86 -13.77
N LEU A 456 4.33 -38.16 -12.51
CA LEU A 456 5.19 -39.27 -12.13
C LEU A 456 4.48 -40.63 -12.30
N GLY A 457 3.20 -40.73 -11.91
CA GLY A 457 2.39 -41.94 -12.13
C GLY A 457 2.18 -42.29 -13.61
N LEU A 458 2.14 -41.28 -14.50
CA LEU A 458 2.16 -41.48 -15.96
C LEU A 458 3.51 -42.01 -16.47
N ARG A 459 4.63 -41.74 -15.79
CA ARG A 459 5.95 -42.35 -16.07
C ARG A 459 6.07 -43.77 -15.49
N ASP A 460 5.49 -44.04 -14.32
CA ASP A 460 5.55 -45.37 -13.70
C ASP A 460 4.63 -46.39 -14.42
N GLY A 461 3.53 -45.93 -15.00
CA GLY A 461 2.71 -46.72 -15.93
C GLY A 461 3.45 -47.12 -17.21
N GLU A 462 4.36 -46.26 -17.71
CA GLU A 462 5.22 -46.55 -18.88
C GLU A 462 6.20 -47.70 -18.60
N GLN A 463 6.71 -47.84 -17.37
CA GLN A 463 7.60 -48.96 -16.99
C GLN A 463 6.83 -50.30 -16.88
N ARG A 464 5.59 -50.29 -16.40
CA ARG A 464 4.76 -51.51 -16.26
C ARG A 464 4.18 -52.00 -17.59
N ASP A 465 3.77 -51.11 -18.49
CA ASP A 465 3.31 -51.51 -19.83
C ASP A 465 4.48 -51.80 -20.80
N GLY A 466 5.63 -51.13 -20.63
CA GLY A 466 6.85 -51.43 -21.38
C GLY A 466 7.43 -52.82 -21.07
N THR A 467 7.29 -53.29 -19.83
CA THR A 467 7.71 -54.65 -19.41
C THR A 467 6.73 -55.73 -19.87
N ASN A 468 5.41 -55.46 -19.83
CA ASN A 468 4.40 -56.38 -20.37
C ASN A 468 4.41 -56.48 -21.91
N GLY A 469 4.75 -55.38 -22.61
CA GLY A 469 4.91 -55.37 -24.07
C GLY A 469 6.17 -56.09 -24.55
N ARG A 470 7.23 -56.14 -23.73
CA ARG A 470 8.46 -56.88 -24.03
C ARG A 470 8.28 -58.39 -23.82
N MET A 471 7.58 -58.81 -22.76
CA MET A 471 7.26 -60.24 -22.54
C MET A 471 6.33 -60.85 -23.60
N LYS A 472 5.48 -60.04 -24.27
CA LYS A 472 4.63 -60.53 -25.37
C LYS A 472 5.33 -60.59 -26.73
N ARG A 473 6.51 -59.99 -26.90
CA ARG A 473 7.31 -60.07 -28.14
C ARG A 473 8.37 -61.17 -28.12
N GLU A 474 8.59 -61.84 -26.99
CA GLU A 474 9.46 -63.03 -26.86
C GLU A 474 8.67 -64.36 -26.87
N ARG A 475 7.35 -64.30 -27.08
CA ARG A 475 6.52 -65.48 -27.37
C ARG A 475 5.74 -65.23 -28.67
N ASN A 476 6.44 -65.29 -29.78
CA ASN A 476 5.91 -65.68 -31.09
C ASN A 476 7.07 -66.13 -31.98
#